data_AF-A0A9D6DVU7-F1
#
_entry.id   AF-A0A9D6DVU7-F1
#
_cell.length_a   1.000
_cell.length_b   1.000
_cell.length_c   1.000
_cell.angle_alpha   90.00
_cell.angle_beta   90.00
_cell.angle_gamma   90.00
#
_symmetry.space_group_name_H-M   'P 1'
#
loop_
_entity.id
_entity.type
_entity.pdbx_description
1 polymer ?
#
loop_
_entity_poly.entity_id
_entity_poly.type
_entity_poly.pdbx_seq_one_letter_code
_entity_poly.pdbx_strand_id
1 'polypeptide(L)'
;ICGLPLFSGFISEWLIYNALFQGVLQFGGVGAVWASVAVIALALIGGLAAACFAKTFGSIFLGKNRSVDNEPHREGPWTLLAPMAMLAVLCVGIGLFPQRAVAFAFEAAKHLLPDGASLPADSSPAPLMPLVVFLNRFLPALLVFMALKVFLSRKALQRRSETWGCGYGAVSSRMQYTASSFAGPILRFFRGPLLFKSHAKISFLPYFPSRGEFHSGVVDFSEHRVFRPVFGLIERAARTVRRLQSGHTQMYLTYLFLALLGLLLWKLY
;
A
#
# COMPACT_ATOMS: atom_id res chain seq x y z
N ILE A 1 -2.32 -5.90 6.49
CA ILE A 1 -2.30 -4.73 5.57
C ILE A 1 -3.71 -4.16 5.40
N CYS A 2 -4.71 -4.94 4.97
CA CYS A 2 -6.10 -4.45 4.79
C CYS A 2 -6.96 -4.45 6.07
N GLY A 3 -6.36 -4.30 7.25
CA GLY A 3 -7.12 -4.31 8.51
C GLY A 3 -7.98 -5.57 8.73
N LEU A 4 -7.56 -6.75 8.27
CA LEU A 4 -8.34 -7.97 8.52
C LEU A 4 -8.36 -8.29 10.03
N PRO A 5 -9.54 -8.59 10.60
CA PRO A 5 -9.62 -9.01 11.98
C PRO A 5 -8.71 -10.22 12.21
N LEU A 6 -8.02 -10.29 13.36
CA LEU A 6 -7.03 -11.32 13.76
C LEU A 6 -5.60 -11.13 13.23
N PHE A 7 -5.28 -10.03 12.55
CA PHE A 7 -3.91 -9.71 12.15
C PHE A 7 -3.41 -8.45 12.86
N SER A 8 -2.09 -8.36 13.02
CA SER A 8 -1.40 -7.18 13.56
C SER A 8 -1.84 -5.86 12.92
N GLY A 9 -2.07 -5.86 11.60
CA GLY A 9 -2.49 -4.67 10.86
C GLY A 9 -3.83 -4.07 11.32
N PHE A 10 -4.79 -4.90 11.76
CA PHE A 10 -6.06 -4.40 12.28
C PHE A 10 -5.87 -3.70 13.62
N ILE A 11 -5.04 -4.27 14.50
CA ILE A 11 -4.76 -3.69 15.82
C ILE A 11 -4.07 -2.33 15.67
N SER A 12 -3.07 -2.24 14.80
CA SER A 12 -2.37 -0.96 14.57
C SER A 12 -3.30 0.11 14.00
N GLU A 13 -4.13 -0.25 13.02
CA GLU A 13 -5.05 0.71 12.38
C GLU A 13 -6.16 1.14 13.35
N TRP A 14 -6.66 0.22 14.17
CA TRP A 14 -7.60 0.54 15.24
C TRP A 14 -7.02 1.51 16.27
N LEU A 15 -5.78 1.31 16.71
CA LEU A 15 -5.14 2.23 17.66
C LEU A 15 -5.02 3.65 17.10
N ILE A 16 -4.71 3.77 15.79
CA ILE A 16 -4.69 5.05 15.10
C ILE A 16 -6.09 5.66 15.07
N TYR A 17 -7.13 4.89 14.72
CA TYR A 17 -8.51 5.38 14.76
C TYR A 17 -8.92 5.84 16.14
N ASN A 18 -8.63 5.06 17.19
CA ASN A 18 -8.98 5.39 18.56
C ASN A 18 -8.30 6.71 18.98
N ALA A 19 -7.02 6.88 18.67
CA ALA A 19 -6.29 8.12 18.94
C ALA A 19 -6.88 9.31 18.18
N LEU A 20 -7.24 9.15 16.89
CA LEU A 20 -7.85 10.20 16.09
C LEU A 20 -9.25 10.57 16.60
N PHE A 21 -10.09 9.59 16.96
CA PHE A 21 -11.41 9.84 17.53
C PHE A 21 -11.32 10.54 18.89
N GLN A 22 -10.40 10.12 19.76
CA GLN A 22 -10.13 10.85 21.00
C GLN A 22 -9.66 12.29 20.71
N GLY A 23 -8.80 12.48 19.71
CA GLY A 23 -8.38 13.81 19.24
C GLY A 23 -9.55 14.68 18.77
N VAL A 24 -10.54 14.10 18.07
CA VAL A 24 -11.77 14.83 17.67
C VAL A 24 -12.58 15.28 18.89
N LEU A 25 -12.68 14.44 19.92
CA LEU A 25 -13.47 14.73 21.12
C LEU A 25 -12.77 15.68 22.09
N GLN A 26 -11.44 15.63 22.15
CA GLN A 26 -10.64 16.38 23.12
C GLN A 26 -10.11 17.70 22.57
N PHE A 27 -9.79 17.79 21.27
CA PHE A 27 -9.29 19.03 20.68
C PHE A 27 -10.46 19.94 20.26
N GLY A 28 -10.34 21.23 20.58
CA GLY A 28 -11.25 22.27 20.08
C GLY A 28 -10.78 22.86 18.74
N GLY A 29 -11.72 23.45 17.99
CA GLY A 29 -11.43 24.25 16.81
C GLY A 29 -10.71 23.47 15.69
N VAL A 30 -9.55 23.98 15.27
CA VAL A 30 -8.78 23.45 14.13
C VAL A 30 -8.26 22.03 14.37
N GLY A 31 -7.98 21.65 15.62
CA GLY A 31 -7.49 20.31 15.96
C GLY A 31 -8.51 19.21 15.65
N ALA A 32 -9.78 19.43 15.99
CA ALA A 32 -10.86 18.49 15.66
C ALA A 32 -11.07 18.34 14.15
N VAL A 33 -10.91 19.42 13.39
CA VAL A 33 -11.02 19.38 11.92
C VAL A 33 -9.94 18.48 11.32
N TRP A 34 -8.68 18.67 11.70
CA TRP A 34 -7.59 17.83 11.19
C TRP A 34 -7.71 16.38 11.60
N ALA A 35 -8.11 16.10 12.84
CA ALA A 35 -8.36 14.74 13.30
C ALA A 35 -9.49 14.07 12.50
N SER A 36 -10.57 14.80 12.21
CA SER A 36 -11.69 14.29 11.39
C SER A 36 -11.25 14.00 9.95
N VAL A 37 -10.47 14.90 9.33
CA VAL A 37 -9.91 14.70 7.99
C VAL A 37 -9.00 13.47 7.96
N ALA A 38 -8.19 13.27 9.00
CA ALA A 38 -7.31 12.11 9.12
C ALA A 38 -8.09 10.79 9.23
N VAL A 39 -9.21 10.76 9.98
CA VAL A 39 -10.09 9.57 10.06
C VAL A 39 -10.64 9.21 8.67
N ILE A 40 -11.14 10.20 7.93
CA ILE A 40 -11.68 10.01 6.58
C ILE A 40 -10.59 9.52 5.62
N ALA A 41 -9.41 10.15 5.67
CA ALA A 41 -8.28 9.76 4.84
C ALA A 41 -7.84 8.32 5.13
N LEU A 42 -7.74 7.94 6.40
CA LEU A 42 -7.38 6.58 6.81
C LEU A 42 -8.41 5.56 6.30
N ALA A 43 -9.71 5.86 6.39
CA ALA A 43 -10.78 4.99 5.89
C ALA A 43 -10.71 4.79 4.37
N LEU A 44 -10.44 5.87 3.63
CA LEU A 44 -10.24 5.81 2.19
C LEU A 44 -9.03 4.93 1.83
N ILE A 45 -7.90 5.12 2.53
CA ILE A 45 -6.68 4.33 2.32
C ILE A 45 -6.92 2.85 2.63
N GLY A 46 -7.61 2.52 3.73
CA GLY A 46 -7.99 1.15 4.07
C GLY A 46 -8.81 0.47 2.98
N GLY A 47 -9.82 1.17 2.44
CA GLY A 47 -10.63 0.68 1.32
C GLY A 47 -9.83 0.46 0.03
N LEU A 48 -8.96 1.42 -0.32
CA LEU A 48 -8.06 1.30 -1.48
C LEU A 48 -7.04 0.17 -1.31
N ALA A 49 -6.53 -0.03 -0.09
CA ALA A 49 -5.65 -1.15 0.23
C ALA A 49 -6.39 -2.48 0.02
N ALA A 50 -7.61 -2.62 0.56
CA ALA A 50 -8.42 -3.83 0.34
C ALA A 50 -8.63 -4.13 -1.15
N ALA A 51 -8.99 -3.12 -1.95
CA ALA A 51 -9.14 -3.26 -3.40
C ALA A 51 -7.82 -3.65 -4.10
N CYS A 52 -6.70 -3.07 -3.67
CA CYS A 52 -5.37 -3.39 -4.20
C CYS A 52 -4.96 -4.84 -3.91
N PHE A 53 -5.14 -5.33 -2.68
CA PHE A 53 -4.79 -6.71 -2.35
C PHE A 53 -5.78 -7.72 -2.96
N ALA A 54 -7.06 -7.38 -3.09
CA ALA A 54 -8.02 -8.20 -3.83
C ALA A 54 -7.59 -8.35 -5.30
N LYS A 55 -7.18 -7.25 -5.94
CA LYS A 55 -6.61 -7.25 -7.30
C LYS A 55 -5.37 -8.14 -7.38
N THR A 56 -4.41 -7.94 -6.48
CA THR A 56 -3.12 -8.65 -6.52
C THR A 56 -3.31 -10.15 -6.29
N PHE A 57 -4.04 -10.52 -5.24
CA PHE A 57 -4.31 -11.92 -4.93
C PHE A 57 -5.15 -12.59 -6.03
N GLY A 58 -6.20 -11.93 -6.52
CA GLY A 58 -7.06 -12.44 -7.57
C GLY A 58 -6.33 -12.64 -8.91
N SER A 59 -5.45 -11.70 -9.28
CA SER A 59 -4.72 -11.78 -10.56
C SER A 59 -3.55 -12.77 -10.55
N ILE A 60 -2.89 -12.97 -9.39
CA ILE A 60 -1.72 -13.85 -9.27
C ILE A 60 -2.12 -15.29 -8.95
N PHE A 61 -3.01 -15.51 -7.97
CA PHE A 61 -3.26 -16.85 -7.43
C PHE A 61 -4.56 -17.50 -7.93
N LEU A 62 -5.56 -16.71 -8.35
CA LEU A 62 -6.85 -17.24 -8.80
C LEU A 62 -6.98 -17.31 -10.34
N GLY A 63 -5.98 -16.81 -11.07
CA GLY A 63 -5.95 -16.80 -12.54
C GLY A 63 -5.50 -18.14 -13.15
N LYS A 64 -5.60 -18.25 -14.49
CA LYS A 64 -4.91 -19.31 -15.26
C LYS A 64 -3.56 -18.79 -15.69
N ASN A 65 -2.58 -19.69 -15.83
CA ASN A 65 -1.28 -19.33 -16.36
C ASN A 65 -1.41 -18.73 -17.78
N ARG A 66 -0.67 -17.63 -18.02
CA ARG A 66 -0.61 -16.92 -19.30
C ARG A 66 0.75 -17.03 -19.97
N SER A 67 1.76 -17.61 -19.30
CA SER A 67 3.06 -17.85 -19.93
C SER A 67 2.95 -18.94 -20.99
N VAL A 68 3.89 -18.90 -21.94
CA VAL A 68 4.03 -19.94 -22.97
C VAL A 68 4.48 -21.25 -22.33
N ASP A 69 5.34 -21.16 -21.31
CA ASP A 69 5.78 -22.31 -20.52
C ASP A 69 4.68 -22.75 -19.56
N ASN A 70 4.23 -23.99 -19.77
CA ASN A 70 3.29 -24.68 -18.88
C ASN A 70 3.98 -25.58 -17.88
N GLU A 71 5.31 -25.51 -17.76
CA GLU A 71 6.03 -26.35 -16.82
C GLU A 71 5.66 -26.00 -15.37
N PRO A 72 5.38 -27.01 -14.54
CA PRO A 72 5.08 -26.79 -13.13
C PRO A 72 6.32 -26.22 -12.43
N HIS A 73 6.23 -24.95 -12.07
CA HIS A 73 7.27 -24.30 -11.29
C HIS A 73 7.27 -24.89 -9.87
N ARG A 74 8.43 -25.36 -9.43
CA ARG A 74 8.59 -25.91 -8.07
C ARG A 74 8.47 -24.80 -7.04
N GLU A 75 7.87 -25.14 -5.90
CA GLU A 75 7.86 -24.25 -4.74
C GLU A 75 9.29 -23.94 -4.28
N GLY A 76 9.48 -22.75 -3.71
CA GLY A 76 10.79 -22.29 -3.24
C GLY A 76 11.35 -23.18 -2.12
N PRO A 77 12.68 -23.21 -1.91
CA PRO A 77 13.30 -23.97 -0.85
C PRO A 77 12.81 -23.53 0.55
N TRP A 78 12.89 -24.46 1.51
CA TRP A 78 12.51 -24.23 2.91
C TRP A 78 13.24 -23.05 3.57
N THR A 79 14.44 -22.71 3.10
CA THR A 79 15.21 -21.56 3.56
C THR A 79 14.52 -20.22 3.28
N LEU A 80 13.66 -20.14 2.26
CA LEU A 80 12.82 -18.97 1.98
C LEU A 80 11.47 -19.06 2.69
N LEU A 81 10.88 -20.26 2.76
CA LEU A 81 9.55 -20.45 3.35
C LEU A 81 9.55 -20.31 4.87
N ALA A 82 10.59 -20.79 5.56
CA ALA A 82 10.69 -20.74 7.02
C ALA A 82 10.60 -19.30 7.60
N PRO A 83 11.41 -18.31 7.14
CA PRO A 83 11.29 -16.95 7.66
C PRO A 83 9.94 -16.31 7.31
N MET A 84 9.38 -16.59 6.14
CA MET A 84 8.05 -16.10 5.76
C MET A 84 6.95 -16.68 6.66
N ALA A 85 7.02 -17.98 6.96
CA ALA A 85 6.10 -18.64 7.88
C ALA A 85 6.23 -18.10 9.30
N MET A 86 7.44 -17.87 9.78
CA MET A 86 7.70 -17.26 11.09
C MET A 86 7.05 -15.87 11.18
N LEU A 87 7.25 -15.01 10.19
CA LEU A 87 6.63 -13.68 10.14
C LEU A 87 5.10 -13.75 10.06
N ALA A 88 4.56 -14.72 9.32
CA ALA A 88 3.11 -14.93 9.26
C ALA A 88 2.54 -15.34 10.63
N VAL A 89 3.20 -16.27 11.34
CA VAL A 89 2.82 -16.69 12.70
C VAL A 89 2.89 -15.51 13.67
N LEU A 90 3.92 -14.67 13.60
CA LEU A 90 4.01 -13.46 14.44
C LEU A 90 2.88 -12.47 14.15
N CYS A 91 2.54 -12.24 12.87
CA CYS A 91 1.42 -11.36 12.49
C CYS A 91 0.07 -11.84 13.06
N VAL A 92 -0.18 -13.15 13.03
CA VAL A 92 -1.39 -13.75 13.60
C VAL A 92 -1.34 -13.76 15.12
N GLY A 93 -0.19 -14.07 15.71
CA GLY A 93 0.01 -14.11 17.16
C GLY A 93 -0.26 -12.75 17.82
N ILE A 94 0.22 -11.66 17.23
CA ILE A 94 -0.11 -10.29 17.65
C ILE A 94 -1.62 -10.05 17.54
N GLY A 95 -2.24 -10.49 16.45
CA GLY A 95 -3.67 -10.41 16.19
C GLY A 95 -4.57 -11.13 17.20
N LEU A 96 -4.13 -12.31 17.67
CA LEU A 96 -4.84 -13.13 18.66
C LEU A 96 -4.66 -12.61 20.10
N PHE A 97 -3.50 -12.04 20.40
CA PHE A 97 -3.17 -11.52 21.74
C PHE A 97 -2.85 -10.01 21.72
N PRO A 98 -3.79 -9.15 21.29
CA PRO A 98 -3.55 -7.71 21.15
C PRO A 98 -3.12 -7.08 22.47
N GLN A 99 -3.71 -7.49 23.59
CA GLN A 99 -3.43 -6.95 24.91
C GLN A 99 -1.92 -7.02 25.26
N ARG A 100 -1.28 -8.17 25.00
CA ARG A 100 0.14 -8.36 25.32
C ARG A 100 1.04 -7.56 24.40
N ALA A 101 0.75 -7.56 23.10
CA ALA A 101 1.52 -6.82 22.12
C ALA A 101 1.43 -5.30 22.35
N VAL A 102 0.23 -4.81 22.65
CA VAL A 102 -0.03 -3.40 22.94
C VAL A 102 0.61 -3.00 24.26
N ALA A 103 0.46 -3.79 25.33
CA ALA A 103 1.12 -3.53 26.61
C ALA A 103 2.65 -3.46 26.46
N PHE A 104 3.25 -4.40 25.73
CA PHE A 104 4.68 -4.39 25.44
C PHE A 104 5.11 -3.11 24.70
N ALA A 105 4.37 -2.70 23.66
CA ALA A 105 4.68 -1.49 22.90
C ALA A 105 4.53 -0.21 23.73
N PHE A 106 3.47 -0.09 24.54
CA PHE A 106 3.27 1.07 25.41
C PHE A 106 4.27 1.12 26.56
N GLU A 107 4.67 -0.02 27.13
CA GLU A 107 5.72 -0.05 28.15
C GLU A 107 7.05 0.46 27.59
N ALA A 108 7.42 0.01 26.39
CA ALA A 108 8.60 0.54 25.70
C ALA A 108 8.46 2.05 25.39
N ALA A 109 7.26 2.50 25.02
CA ALA A 109 6.99 3.90 24.73
C ALA A 109 7.11 4.81 25.95
N LYS A 110 6.75 4.34 27.16
CA LYS A 110 6.89 5.13 28.41
C LYS A 110 8.31 5.65 28.63
N HIS A 111 9.32 4.87 28.27
CA HIS A 111 10.72 5.28 28.38
C HIS A 111 11.13 6.41 27.42
N LEU A 112 10.30 6.74 26.44
CA LEU A 112 10.52 7.84 25.50
C LEU A 112 9.78 9.12 25.91
N LEU A 113 8.88 9.05 26.90
CA LEU A 113 8.13 10.21 27.35
C LEU A 113 8.95 11.01 28.38
N PRO A 114 8.92 12.36 28.30
CA PRO A 114 9.52 13.20 29.33
C PRO A 114 8.82 13.00 30.69
N ASP A 115 9.59 13.14 31.78
CA ASP A 115 9.09 12.98 33.15
C ASP A 115 7.85 13.86 33.39
N GLY A 116 6.73 13.23 33.76
CA GLY A 116 5.44 13.89 34.00
C GLY A 116 4.40 13.77 32.87
N ALA A 117 4.79 13.28 31.69
CA ALA A 117 3.82 12.97 30.63
C ALA A 117 3.20 11.57 30.88
N SER A 118 1.95 11.53 31.35
CA SER A 118 1.22 10.28 31.50
C SER A 118 0.59 9.86 30.17
N LEU A 119 0.76 8.59 29.79
CA LEU A 119 -0.10 7.99 28.78
C LEU A 119 -1.55 8.01 29.29
N PRO A 120 -2.54 8.34 28.44
CA PRO A 120 -3.94 8.30 28.83
C PRO A 120 -4.29 6.94 29.45
N ALA A 121 -4.90 6.94 30.64
CA ALA A 121 -5.30 5.73 31.36
C ALA A 121 -6.25 4.82 30.54
N ASP A 122 -6.99 5.42 29.60
CA ASP A 122 -7.92 4.75 28.67
C ASP A 122 -7.30 4.29 27.35
N SER A 123 -5.97 4.23 27.26
CA SER A 123 -5.26 3.66 26.09
C SER A 123 -5.39 2.13 25.95
N SER A 124 -6.21 1.50 26.80
CA SER A 124 -6.48 0.08 26.73
C SER A 124 -7.24 -0.29 25.45
N PRO A 125 -6.94 -1.44 24.82
CA PRO A 125 -7.74 -1.98 23.72
C PRO A 125 -9.11 -2.50 24.20
N ALA A 126 -9.64 -2.01 25.32
CA ALA A 126 -10.92 -2.44 25.90
C ALA A 126 -12.08 -2.42 24.88
N PRO A 127 -12.22 -1.43 23.98
CA PRO A 127 -13.25 -1.45 22.94
C PRO A 127 -13.12 -2.62 21.96
N LEU A 128 -11.90 -3.15 21.76
CA LEU A 128 -11.66 -4.31 20.91
C LEU A 128 -11.97 -5.63 21.60
N MET A 129 -12.11 -5.66 22.93
CA MET A 129 -12.21 -6.92 23.66
C MET A 129 -13.41 -7.79 23.28
N PRO A 130 -14.62 -7.27 23.06
CA PRO A 130 -15.74 -8.07 22.58
C PRO A 130 -15.45 -8.69 21.20
N LEU A 131 -14.82 -7.93 20.30
CA LEU A 131 -14.47 -8.38 18.96
C LEU A 131 -13.37 -9.46 19.01
N VAL A 132 -12.34 -9.26 19.82
CA VAL A 132 -11.25 -10.23 20.00
C VAL A 132 -11.78 -11.53 20.62
N VAL A 133 -12.65 -11.45 21.62
CA VAL A 133 -13.29 -12.62 22.23
C VAL A 133 -14.19 -13.34 21.23
N PHE A 134 -14.98 -12.61 20.45
CA PHE A 134 -15.80 -13.17 19.38
C PHE A 134 -14.91 -13.92 18.39
N LEU A 135 -13.90 -13.27 17.82
CA LEU A 135 -13.06 -13.87 16.79
C LEU A 135 -12.24 -15.05 17.32
N ASN A 136 -11.72 -14.98 18.55
CA ASN A 136 -11.00 -16.09 19.17
C ASN A 136 -11.91 -17.32 19.42
N ARG A 137 -13.23 -17.14 19.54
CA ARG A 137 -14.21 -18.25 19.63
C ARG A 137 -14.66 -18.74 18.25
N PHE A 138 -14.90 -17.83 17.32
CA PHE A 138 -15.45 -18.15 15.99
C PHE A 138 -14.39 -18.71 15.03
N LEU A 139 -13.15 -18.22 15.08
CA LEU A 139 -12.08 -18.69 14.20
C LEU A 139 -11.75 -20.19 14.36
N PRO A 140 -11.54 -20.73 15.57
CA PRO A 140 -11.31 -22.17 15.73
C PRO A 140 -12.53 -22.98 15.29
N ALA A 141 -13.76 -22.52 15.56
CA ALA A 141 -14.97 -23.17 15.08
C ALA A 141 -15.03 -23.22 13.53
N LEU A 142 -14.67 -22.12 12.86
CA LEU A 142 -14.58 -22.06 11.41
C LEU A 142 -13.48 -22.98 10.86
N LEU A 143 -12.31 -23.02 11.50
CA LEU A 143 -11.21 -23.90 11.10
C LEU A 143 -11.59 -25.38 11.27
N VAL A 144 -12.25 -25.74 12.38
CA VAL A 144 -12.79 -27.08 12.60
C VAL A 144 -13.84 -27.42 11.55
N PHE A 145 -14.76 -26.49 11.26
CA PHE A 145 -15.76 -26.67 10.20
C PHE A 145 -15.13 -26.89 8.83
N MET A 146 -14.11 -26.08 8.47
CA MET A 146 -13.37 -26.23 7.22
C MET A 146 -12.59 -27.55 7.16
N ALA A 147 -11.93 -27.95 8.25
CA ALA A 147 -11.23 -29.22 8.35
C ALA A 147 -12.20 -30.41 8.21
N LEU A 148 -13.35 -30.34 8.88
CA LEU A 148 -14.41 -31.33 8.78
C LEU A 148 -14.97 -31.40 7.36
N LYS A 149 -15.25 -30.25 6.73
CA LYS A 149 -15.71 -30.18 5.35
C LYS A 149 -14.68 -30.80 4.40
N VAL A 150 -13.39 -30.46 4.54
CA VAL A 150 -12.32 -31.04 3.74
C VAL A 150 -12.28 -32.55 3.96
N PHE A 151 -12.27 -33.01 5.21
CA PHE A 151 -12.24 -34.44 5.56
C PHE A 151 -13.42 -35.22 4.98
N LEU A 152 -14.64 -34.69 5.10
CA LEU A 152 -15.86 -35.29 4.54
C LEU A 152 -15.86 -35.25 3.01
N SER A 153 -15.38 -34.16 2.41
CA SER A 153 -15.33 -33.98 0.95
C SER A 153 -14.25 -34.82 0.26
N ARG A 154 -13.30 -35.41 0.99
CA ARG A 154 -12.30 -36.33 0.42
C ARG A 154 -12.92 -37.56 -0.24
N LYS A 155 -14.13 -37.95 0.19
CA LYS A 155 -14.87 -39.09 -0.39
C LYS A 155 -15.83 -38.68 -1.51
N ALA A 156 -16.04 -37.38 -1.73
CA ALA A 156 -16.93 -36.89 -2.77
C ALA A 156 -16.22 -36.91 -4.12
N LEU A 157 -16.86 -37.50 -5.15
CA LEU A 157 -16.43 -37.41 -6.54
C LEU A 157 -16.45 -35.94 -6.97
N GLN A 158 -15.26 -35.33 -7.07
CA GLN A 158 -15.13 -33.97 -7.58
C GLN A 158 -15.08 -33.99 -9.10
N ARG A 159 -16.21 -33.65 -9.74
CA ARG A 159 -16.25 -33.42 -11.19
C ARG A 159 -15.69 -32.03 -11.49
N ARG A 160 -14.54 -31.98 -12.16
CA ARG A 160 -14.05 -30.73 -12.76
C ARG A 160 -14.80 -30.51 -14.07
N SER A 161 -15.51 -29.40 -14.18
CA SER A 161 -16.14 -28.93 -15.42
C SER A 161 -15.63 -27.55 -15.76
N GLU A 162 -15.76 -27.15 -17.03
CA GLU A 162 -15.53 -25.77 -17.41
C GLU A 162 -16.45 -24.84 -16.63
N THR A 163 -15.94 -23.66 -16.28
CA THR A 163 -16.72 -22.59 -15.68
C THR A 163 -17.66 -22.00 -16.73
N TRP A 164 -18.78 -21.42 -16.29
CA TRP A 164 -19.73 -20.75 -17.18
C TRP A 164 -19.03 -19.67 -18.04
N GLY A 165 -18.89 -19.93 -19.33
CA GLY A 165 -18.25 -19.05 -20.31
C GLY A 165 -19.20 -18.08 -21.00
N CYS A 166 -20.37 -17.78 -20.42
CA CYS A 166 -21.43 -16.99 -21.07
C CYS A 166 -21.84 -17.54 -22.45
N GLY A 167 -21.88 -18.88 -22.60
CA GLY A 167 -22.19 -19.54 -23.86
C GLY A 167 -21.01 -19.65 -24.84
N TYR A 168 -19.82 -19.16 -24.47
CA TYR A 168 -18.60 -19.34 -25.28
C TYR A 168 -17.96 -20.71 -25.02
N GLY A 169 -17.81 -21.52 -26.07
CA GLY A 169 -17.27 -22.88 -25.97
C GLY A 169 -15.74 -22.99 -25.86
N ALA A 170 -15.01 -21.90 -26.13
CA ALA A 170 -13.54 -21.90 -26.20
C ALA A 170 -12.92 -20.77 -25.36
N VAL A 171 -13.10 -20.81 -24.04
CA VAL A 171 -12.53 -19.82 -23.13
C VAL A 171 -11.02 -19.97 -23.06
N SER A 172 -10.26 -18.92 -23.42
CA SER A 172 -8.79 -18.91 -23.33
C SER A 172 -8.29 -18.09 -22.13
N SER A 173 -7.06 -18.35 -21.67
CA SER A 173 -6.43 -17.58 -20.58
C SER A 173 -6.28 -16.08 -20.89
N ARG A 174 -6.31 -15.70 -22.17
CA ARG A 174 -6.30 -14.32 -22.66
C ARG A 174 -7.60 -13.56 -22.35
N MET A 175 -8.73 -14.25 -22.20
CA MET A 175 -10.03 -13.64 -21.92
C MET A 175 -10.23 -13.29 -20.44
N GLN A 176 -9.32 -13.71 -19.56
CA GLN A 176 -9.39 -13.41 -18.14
C GLN A 176 -9.13 -11.92 -17.86
N TYR A 177 -9.84 -11.39 -16.86
CA TYR A 177 -9.61 -10.02 -16.38
C TYR A 177 -8.13 -9.81 -16.03
N THR A 178 -7.56 -8.70 -16.51
CA THR A 178 -6.20 -8.30 -16.12
C THR A 178 -6.25 -7.49 -14.83
N ALA A 179 -5.11 -7.39 -14.16
CA ALA A 179 -4.93 -6.51 -13.01
C ALA A 179 -5.26 -5.03 -13.36
N SER A 180 -4.96 -4.60 -14.59
CA SER A 180 -5.30 -3.27 -15.09
C SER A 180 -6.80 -3.09 -15.33
N SER A 181 -7.47 -4.10 -15.89
CA SER A 181 -8.92 -4.09 -16.10
C SER A 181 -9.69 -4.04 -14.77
N PHE A 182 -9.24 -4.78 -13.76
CA PHE A 182 -9.82 -4.77 -12.42
C PHE A 182 -9.74 -3.38 -11.77
N ALA A 183 -8.59 -2.70 -11.90
CA ALA A 183 -8.41 -1.34 -11.37
C ALA A 183 -9.13 -0.26 -12.17
N GLY A 184 -9.64 -0.58 -13.36
CA GLY A 184 -10.22 0.38 -14.32
C GLY A 184 -11.26 1.34 -13.72
N PRO A 185 -12.30 0.85 -13.01
CA PRO A 185 -13.32 1.71 -12.42
C PRO A 185 -12.75 2.71 -11.41
N ILE A 186 -11.86 2.26 -10.52
CA ILE A 186 -11.21 3.10 -9.49
C ILE A 186 -10.31 4.14 -10.15
N LEU A 187 -9.52 3.75 -11.15
CA LEU A 187 -8.62 4.66 -11.87
C LEU A 187 -9.38 5.71 -12.70
N ARG A 188 -10.56 5.36 -13.24
CA ARG A 188 -11.43 6.32 -13.93
C ARG A 188 -12.04 7.33 -12.96
N PHE A 189 -12.46 6.87 -11.77
CA PHE A 189 -12.97 7.76 -10.72
C PHE A 189 -11.89 8.77 -10.27
N PHE A 190 -10.66 8.31 -10.04
CA PHE A 190 -9.53 9.16 -9.64
C PHE A 190 -8.69 9.68 -10.82
N ARG A 191 -9.27 9.80 -12.01
CA ARG A 191 -8.52 10.13 -13.24
C ARG A 191 -7.77 11.46 -13.17
N GLY A 192 -8.39 12.47 -12.55
CA GLY A 192 -7.81 13.81 -12.37
C GLY A 192 -6.50 13.78 -11.57
N PRO A 193 -6.54 13.40 -10.28
CA PRO A 193 -5.35 13.37 -9.44
C PRO A 193 -4.32 12.33 -9.91
N LEU A 194 -4.73 11.19 -10.46
CA LEU A 194 -3.79 10.14 -10.91
C LEU A 194 -3.28 10.32 -12.35
N LEU A 195 -3.69 11.38 -13.04
CA LEU A 195 -3.34 11.62 -14.45
C LEU A 195 -3.55 10.37 -15.34
N PHE A 196 -4.62 9.60 -15.08
CA PHE A 196 -4.87 8.33 -15.74
C PHE A 196 -5.19 8.54 -17.24
N LYS A 197 -4.45 7.84 -18.10
CA LYS A 197 -4.60 7.88 -19.56
C LYS A 197 -4.92 6.48 -20.08
N SER A 198 -5.94 6.41 -20.93
CA SER A 198 -6.31 5.20 -21.66
C SER A 198 -6.42 5.51 -23.14
N HIS A 199 -5.70 4.76 -23.96
CA HIS A 199 -5.69 4.87 -25.41
C HIS A 199 -6.10 3.52 -26.00
N ALA A 200 -7.13 3.53 -26.85
CA ALA A 200 -7.56 2.37 -27.60
C ALA A 200 -7.36 2.67 -29.09
N LYS A 201 -6.70 1.77 -29.80
CA LYS A 201 -6.52 1.84 -31.25
C LYS A 201 -7.15 0.58 -31.85
N ILE A 202 -8.25 0.74 -32.58
CA ILE A 202 -8.94 -0.36 -33.23
C ILE A 202 -8.87 -0.12 -34.73
N SER A 203 -8.29 -1.08 -35.45
CA SER A 203 -8.30 -1.13 -36.90
C SER A 203 -9.50 -1.96 -37.35
N PHE A 204 -10.27 -1.42 -38.31
CA PHE A 204 -11.46 -2.05 -38.85
C PHE A 204 -11.20 -2.50 -40.29
N LEU A 205 -11.58 -3.74 -40.62
CA LEU A 205 -11.97 -4.15 -41.97
C LEU A 205 -13.45 -3.73 -42.18
N PRO A 206 -13.98 -3.74 -43.42
CA PRO A 206 -15.31 -3.23 -43.73
C PRO A 206 -16.45 -3.80 -42.85
N TYR A 207 -16.30 -5.05 -42.37
CA TYR A 207 -17.32 -5.72 -41.57
C TYR A 207 -16.82 -6.27 -40.22
N PHE A 208 -15.50 -6.28 -39.96
CA PHE A 208 -14.94 -6.87 -38.74
C PHE A 208 -13.69 -6.13 -38.24
N PRO A 209 -13.46 -6.00 -36.92
CA PRO A 209 -12.21 -5.46 -36.39
C PRO A 209 -11.05 -6.41 -36.73
N SER A 210 -9.96 -5.88 -37.27
CA SER A 210 -8.77 -6.67 -37.63
C SER A 210 -7.79 -6.81 -36.48
N ARG A 211 -7.46 -5.69 -35.82
CA ARG A 211 -6.62 -5.64 -34.61
C ARG A 211 -7.08 -4.52 -33.69
N GLY A 212 -7.14 -4.82 -32.41
CA GLY A 212 -7.37 -3.84 -31.35
C GLY A 212 -6.20 -3.82 -30.38
N GLU A 213 -5.61 -2.66 -30.16
CA GLU A 213 -4.59 -2.39 -29.16
C GLU A 213 -5.18 -1.48 -28.08
N PHE A 214 -4.97 -1.84 -26.81
CA PHE A 214 -5.41 -1.04 -25.68
C PHE A 214 -4.24 -0.81 -24.73
N HIS A 215 -3.92 0.46 -24.49
CA HIS A 215 -2.88 0.88 -23.56
C HIS A 215 -3.49 1.75 -22.47
N SER A 216 -3.22 1.38 -21.22
CA SER A 216 -3.60 2.16 -20.04
C SER A 216 -2.37 2.43 -19.20
N GLY A 217 -2.18 3.69 -18.80
CA GLY A 217 -1.05 4.12 -18.00
C GLY A 217 -1.48 5.12 -16.92
N VAL A 218 -0.80 5.03 -15.77
CA VAL A 218 -0.88 6.01 -14.69
C VAL A 218 0.46 6.74 -14.65
N VAL A 219 0.43 8.05 -14.51
CA VAL A 219 1.63 8.86 -14.28
C VAL A 219 1.55 9.37 -12.86
N ASP A 220 2.57 9.11 -12.05
CA ASP A 220 2.60 9.61 -10.68
C ASP A 220 2.55 11.15 -10.71
N PHE A 221 1.51 11.70 -10.10
CA PHE A 221 1.26 13.13 -10.05
C PHE A 221 2.37 13.86 -9.31
N SER A 222 2.83 13.32 -8.19
CA SER A 222 3.86 13.92 -7.36
C SER A 222 5.20 13.93 -8.11
N GLU A 223 5.54 12.82 -8.76
CA GLU A 223 6.75 12.71 -9.56
C GLU A 223 6.72 13.73 -10.70
N HIS A 224 5.65 13.75 -11.49
CA HIS A 224 5.61 14.53 -12.72
C HIS A 224 5.42 16.04 -12.48
N ARG A 225 4.66 16.44 -11.47
CA ARG A 225 4.37 17.86 -11.21
C ARG A 225 5.24 18.50 -10.12
N VAL A 226 5.79 17.72 -9.19
CA VAL A 226 6.58 18.27 -8.07
C VAL A 226 8.04 17.90 -8.22
N PHE A 227 8.37 16.61 -8.24
CA PHE A 227 9.76 16.18 -8.17
C PHE A 227 10.55 16.45 -9.45
N ARG A 228 10.03 16.09 -10.62
CA ARG A 228 10.69 16.34 -11.92
C ARG A 228 11.05 17.80 -12.15
N PRO A 229 10.15 18.80 -11.96
CA PRO A 229 10.53 20.19 -12.14
C PRO A 229 11.54 20.67 -11.10
N VAL A 230 11.42 20.24 -9.83
CA VAL A 230 12.40 20.57 -8.80
C VAL A 230 13.78 20.02 -9.15
N PHE A 231 13.87 18.75 -9.55
CA PHE A 231 15.13 18.17 -10.00
C PHE A 231 15.68 18.86 -11.25
N GLY A 232 14.82 19.24 -12.19
CA GLY A 232 15.22 20.03 -13.36
C GLY A 232 15.80 21.40 -12.98
N LEU A 233 15.23 22.07 -11.96
CA LEU A 233 15.75 23.32 -11.42
C LEU A 233 17.11 23.12 -10.74
N ILE A 234 17.25 22.08 -9.91
CA ILE A 234 18.51 21.72 -9.26
C ILE A 234 19.58 21.43 -10.31
N GLU A 235 19.26 20.67 -11.36
CA GLU A 235 20.19 20.35 -12.43
C GLU A 235 20.60 21.59 -13.23
N ARG A 236 19.68 22.53 -13.47
CA ARG A 236 20.00 23.83 -14.08
C ARG A 236 20.94 24.64 -13.19
N ALA A 237 20.64 24.76 -11.90
CA ALA A 237 21.49 25.47 -10.94
C ALA A 237 22.89 24.83 -10.87
N ALA A 238 22.96 23.50 -10.78
CA ALA A 238 24.21 22.76 -10.74
C ALA A 238 25.04 22.95 -12.02
N ARG A 239 24.40 23.00 -13.20
CA ARG A 239 25.09 23.32 -14.46
C ARG A 239 25.65 24.73 -14.47
N THR A 240 24.93 25.71 -13.91
CA THR A 240 25.43 27.08 -13.78
C THR A 240 26.64 27.17 -12.84
N VAL A 241 26.58 26.50 -11.67
CA VAL A 241 27.73 26.44 -10.74
C VAL A 241 28.92 25.73 -11.38
N ARG A 242 28.69 24.67 -12.16
CA ARG A 242 29.75 23.99 -12.90
C ARG A 242 30.43 24.90 -13.92
N ARG A 243 29.71 25.87 -14.51
CA ARG A 243 30.32 26.89 -15.40
C ARG A 243 31.25 27.85 -14.65
N LEU A 244 30.98 28.12 -13.36
CA LEU A 244 31.87 28.94 -12.51
C LEU A 244 33.18 28.20 -12.19
N GLN A 245 33.18 26.86 -12.23
CA GLN A 245 34.39 26.05 -12.13
C GLN A 245 35.08 25.93 -13.51
N SER A 246 35.56 27.06 -14.03
CA SER A 246 36.16 27.18 -15.37
C SER A 246 37.58 26.61 -15.49
N GLY A 247 38.17 26.11 -14.39
CA GLY A 247 39.53 25.56 -14.36
C GLY A 247 40.65 26.61 -14.41
N HIS A 248 40.32 27.90 -14.55
CA HIS A 248 41.30 28.98 -14.61
C HIS A 248 41.57 29.52 -13.20
N THR A 249 42.81 29.43 -12.73
CA THR A 249 43.22 29.86 -11.38
C THR A 249 42.96 31.34 -11.11
N GLN A 250 43.06 32.19 -12.13
CA GLN A 250 42.81 33.63 -12.02
C GLN A 250 41.36 33.94 -11.60
N MET A 251 40.37 33.23 -12.15
CA MET A 251 38.95 33.42 -11.79
C MET A 251 38.68 33.05 -10.32
N TYR A 252 39.34 32.00 -9.82
CA TYR A 252 39.22 31.60 -8.42
C TYR A 252 39.79 32.64 -7.45
N LEU A 253 40.94 33.24 -7.78
CA LEU A 253 41.52 34.32 -6.97
C LEU A 253 40.61 35.56 -6.94
N THR A 254 39.98 35.91 -8.07
CA THR A 254 39.00 37.01 -8.11
C THR A 254 37.77 36.71 -7.25
N TYR A 255 37.21 35.50 -7.31
CA TYR A 255 36.09 35.11 -6.46
C TYR A 255 36.45 35.15 -4.97
N LEU A 256 37.65 34.70 -4.60
CA LEU A 256 38.14 34.73 -3.22
C LEU A 256 38.29 36.18 -2.71
N PHE A 257 38.89 37.06 -3.51
CA PHE A 257 39.06 38.47 -3.17
C PHE A 257 37.70 39.18 -2.97
N LEU A 258 36.75 38.97 -3.89
CA LEU A 258 35.40 39.54 -3.79
C LEU A 258 34.65 39.02 -2.57
N ALA A 259 34.76 37.73 -2.25
CA ALA A 259 34.14 37.14 -1.07
C ALA A 259 34.71 37.73 0.24
N LEU A 260 36.03 37.95 0.30
CA LEU A 260 36.71 38.62 1.42
C LEU A 260 36.23 40.06 1.60
N LEU A 261 36.13 40.82 0.52
CA LEU A 261 35.63 42.19 0.53
C LEU A 261 34.16 42.25 1.01
N GLY A 262 33.33 41.34 0.52
CA GLY A 262 31.93 41.22 0.95
C GLY A 262 31.77 40.88 2.43
N LEU A 263 32.57 39.93 2.94
CA LEU A 263 32.58 39.58 4.37
C LEU A 263 33.08 40.73 5.24
N LEU A 264 34.07 41.49 4.78
CA LEU A 264 34.59 42.66 5.50
C LEU A 264 33.51 43.74 5.60
N LEU A 265 32.82 44.03 4.49
CA LEU A 265 31.72 44.99 4.46
C LEU A 265 30.54 44.56 5.33
N TRP A 266 30.20 43.26 5.34
CA TRP A 266 29.17 42.74 6.23
C TRP A 266 29.58 42.88 7.71
N LYS A 267 30.84 42.68 8.07
CA LYS A 267 31.30 42.87 9.46
C LYS A 267 31.33 44.34 9.89
N LEU A 268 31.53 45.26 8.95
CA LEU A 268 31.59 46.70 9.21
C LEU A 268 30.21 47.35 9.36
N TYR A 269 29.14 46.64 8.97
CA TYR A 269 27.73 47.00 9.18
C TYR A 269 27.12 46.16 10.30
#